data_AF-A0A077WTJ1-F1
#
_entry.id   AF-A0A077WTJ1-F1
#
_cell.length_a   1.000
_cell.length_b   1.000
_cell.length_c   1.000
_cell.angle_alpha   90.00
_cell.angle_beta   90.00
_cell.angle_gamma   90.00
#
_symmetry.space_group_name_H-M   'P 1'
#
loop_
_entity.id
_entity.type
_entity.pdbx_description
1 polymer ?
#
loop_
_entity_poly.entity_id
_entity_poly.type
_entity_poly.pdbx_seq_one_letter_code
_entity_poly.pdbx_strand_id
1 'polypeptide(L)'
;MTRHSWNELCQLPTLIASSERYTELVFNSTTKLQQSLESALSALDQRSIALTKTANFESALDDAKAMQQLSPFSALGYLREASIYINQGKQRHVIDSCNKALRIVDTKDVHYAALQQAKVGAEQCDNKRIDFISGLPAEVTTARLLPMFIDHNFIIASKPCQYLQVLTVWRDCIIQYLDGLQFSIREDNRGEIWSQVVQLSNHTKTLHID
;
A
#
# COMPACT_ATOMS: atom_id res chain seq x y z
N MET A 1 -4.06 -30.09 -10.91
CA MET A 1 -3.90 -30.26 -9.46
C MET A 1 -4.55 -29.08 -8.76
N THR A 2 -5.78 -29.25 -8.27
CA THR A 2 -6.44 -28.24 -7.43
C THR A 2 -5.69 -28.16 -6.10
N ARG A 3 -4.97 -27.06 -5.85
CA ARG A 3 -4.41 -26.79 -4.52
C ARG A 3 -5.59 -26.50 -3.59
N HIS A 4 -5.92 -27.45 -2.74
CA HIS A 4 -6.85 -27.22 -1.63
C HIS A 4 -6.27 -26.12 -0.73
N SER A 5 -7.11 -25.16 -0.36
CA SER A 5 -6.69 -24.14 0.61
C SER A 5 -6.40 -24.80 1.95
N TRP A 6 -5.40 -24.33 2.71
CA TRP A 6 -5.11 -24.88 4.04
C TRP A 6 -6.33 -24.86 4.96
N ASN A 7 -7.22 -23.88 4.76
CA ASN A 7 -8.50 -23.79 5.45
C ASN A 7 -9.43 -24.98 5.14
N GLU A 8 -9.48 -25.48 3.90
CA GLU A 8 -10.25 -26.69 3.54
C GLU A 8 -9.69 -27.94 4.21
N LEU A 9 -8.36 -28.05 4.35
CA LEU A 9 -7.70 -29.20 4.97
C LEU A 9 -7.98 -29.30 6.48
N CYS A 10 -8.34 -28.20 7.12
CA CYS A 10 -8.67 -28.14 8.54
C CYS A 10 -10.17 -28.37 8.83
N GLN A 11 -11.02 -28.51 7.81
CA GLN A 11 -12.44 -28.83 8.01
C GLN A 11 -12.63 -30.34 8.25
N LEU A 12 -13.62 -30.69 9.09
CA LEU A 12 -13.95 -32.09 9.34
C LEU A 12 -14.53 -32.72 8.05
N PRO A 13 -13.89 -33.77 7.49
CA PRO A 13 -14.36 -34.36 6.25
C PRO A 13 -15.63 -35.19 6.46
N THR A 14 -16.49 -35.24 5.44
CA THR A 14 -17.65 -36.15 5.42
C THR A 14 -17.17 -37.60 5.26
N LEU A 15 -17.55 -38.48 6.20
CA LEU A 15 -17.15 -39.88 6.18
C LEU A 15 -18.21 -40.73 5.48
N ILE A 16 -17.80 -41.48 4.45
CA ILE A 16 -18.69 -42.31 3.61
C ILE A 16 -18.97 -43.68 4.27
N ALA A 17 -17.98 -44.22 4.99
CA ALA A 17 -18.12 -45.39 5.84
C ALA A 17 -17.07 -45.32 6.95
N SER A 18 -17.46 -45.48 8.22
CA SER A 18 -16.52 -45.39 9.33
C SER A 18 -17.00 -46.19 10.54
N SER A 19 -16.08 -46.93 11.17
CA SER A 19 -16.27 -47.42 12.53
C SER A 19 -16.01 -46.30 13.54
N GLU A 20 -16.53 -46.44 14.76
CA GLU A 20 -16.36 -45.48 15.86
C GLU A 20 -14.89 -45.09 16.10
N ARG A 21 -13.97 -46.08 16.00
CA ARG A 21 -12.53 -45.84 16.12
C ARG A 21 -11.97 -44.92 15.03
N TYR A 22 -12.43 -45.07 13.78
CA TYR A 22 -11.95 -44.24 12.68
C TYR A 22 -12.60 -42.86 12.67
N THR A 23 -13.86 -42.73 13.12
CA THR A 23 -14.48 -41.41 13.33
C THR A 23 -13.71 -40.60 14.37
N GLU A 24 -13.34 -41.22 15.50
CA GLU A 24 -12.58 -40.57 16.56
C GLU A 24 -11.18 -40.17 16.09
N LEU A 25 -10.49 -41.05 15.35
CA LEU A 25 -9.17 -40.74 14.81
C LEU A 25 -9.19 -39.56 13.83
N VAL A 26 -10.19 -39.49 12.94
CA VAL A 26 -10.37 -38.37 12.00
C VAL A 26 -10.66 -37.07 12.77
N PHE A 27 -11.54 -37.11 13.78
CA PHE A 27 -11.85 -35.95 14.60
C PHE A 27 -10.61 -35.42 15.35
N ASN A 28 -9.87 -36.31 16.01
CA ASN A 28 -8.68 -35.94 16.79
C ASN A 28 -7.56 -35.39 15.89
N SER A 29 -7.33 -36.01 14.73
CA SER A 29 -6.31 -35.54 13.78
C SER A 29 -6.69 -34.20 13.14
N THR A 30 -7.96 -33.99 12.78
CA THR A 30 -8.47 -32.70 12.27
C THR A 30 -8.30 -31.59 13.32
N THR A 31 -8.67 -31.86 14.57
CA THR A 31 -8.49 -30.93 15.69
C THR A 31 -7.02 -30.54 15.86
N LYS A 32 -6.10 -31.51 15.78
CA LYS A 32 -4.66 -31.24 15.88
C LYS A 32 -4.12 -30.40 14.71
N LEU A 33 -4.63 -30.63 13.49
CA LEU A 33 -4.30 -29.79 12.33
C LEU A 33 -4.76 -28.35 12.53
N GLN A 34 -6.00 -28.15 13.00
CA GLN A 34 -6.54 -26.83 13.30
C GLN A 34 -5.69 -26.09 14.36
N GLN A 35 -5.36 -26.75 15.48
CA GLN A 35 -4.49 -26.16 16.52
C GLN A 35 -3.10 -25.79 15.99
N SER A 36 -2.55 -26.59 15.08
CA SER A 36 -1.25 -26.32 14.46
C SER A 36 -1.32 -25.10 13.54
N LEU A 37 -2.41 -24.97 12.78
CA LEU A 37 -2.67 -23.81 11.92
C LEU A 37 -2.83 -22.52 12.76
N GLU A 38 -3.64 -22.57 13.83
CA GLU A 38 -3.83 -21.44 14.75
C GLU A 38 -2.50 -21.02 15.40
N SER A 39 -1.68 -21.98 15.82
CA SER A 39 -0.34 -21.73 16.38
C SER A 39 0.59 -21.07 15.36
N ALA A 40 0.59 -21.54 14.11
CA ALA A 40 1.39 -20.96 13.04
C ALA A 40 0.94 -19.53 12.71
N LEU A 41 -0.37 -19.27 12.60
CA LEU A 41 -0.92 -17.94 12.38
C LEU A 41 -0.56 -16.98 13.52
N SER A 42 -0.66 -17.43 14.78
CA SER A 42 -0.28 -16.63 15.95
C SER A 42 1.22 -16.28 15.95
N ALA A 43 2.09 -17.24 15.62
CA ALA A 43 3.53 -17.00 15.57
C ALA A 43 3.91 -16.02 14.44
N LEU A 44 3.28 -16.14 13.27
CA LEU A 44 3.46 -15.21 12.15
C LEU A 44 2.97 -13.81 12.50
N ASP A 45 1.79 -13.67 13.14
CA ASP A 45 1.26 -12.38 13.56
C ASP A 45 2.21 -11.67 14.54
N GLN A 46 2.65 -12.37 15.57
CA GLN A 46 3.60 -11.83 16.56
C GLN A 46 4.93 -11.44 15.94
N ARG A 47 5.49 -12.28 15.05
CA ARG A 47 6.75 -11.98 14.36
C ARG A 47 6.59 -10.78 13.43
N SER A 48 5.50 -10.72 12.66
CA SER A 48 5.17 -9.60 11.78
C SER A 48 5.07 -8.29 12.56
N ILE A 49 4.43 -8.30 13.74
CA ILE A 49 4.36 -7.14 14.64
C ILE A 49 5.77 -6.70 15.08
N ALA A 50 6.61 -7.63 15.54
CA ALA A 50 7.97 -7.31 15.98
C ALA A 50 8.85 -6.78 14.83
N LEU A 51 8.75 -7.36 13.65
CA LEU A 51 9.45 -6.91 12.44
C LEU A 51 8.98 -5.51 12.02
N THR A 52 7.67 -5.24 12.09
CA THR A 52 7.12 -3.90 11.83
C THR A 52 7.68 -2.86 12.80
N LYS A 53 7.75 -3.18 14.09
CA LYS A 53 8.29 -2.28 15.14
C LYS A 53 9.79 -2.03 15.00
N THR A 54 10.51 -2.92 14.34
CA THR A 54 11.94 -2.79 14.04
C THR A 54 12.20 -2.30 12.60
N ALA A 55 11.17 -1.78 11.91
CA ALA A 55 11.22 -1.28 10.54
C ALA A 55 11.68 -2.31 9.48
N ASN A 56 11.66 -3.60 9.80
CA ASN A 56 11.91 -4.72 8.87
C ASN A 56 10.64 -5.03 8.07
N PHE A 57 10.19 -4.06 7.27
CA PHE A 57 8.86 -4.10 6.67
C PHE A 57 8.67 -5.19 5.61
N GLU A 58 9.71 -5.50 4.82
CA GLU A 58 9.62 -6.55 3.79
C GLU A 58 9.37 -7.91 4.42
N SER A 59 10.17 -8.30 5.42
CA SER A 59 9.97 -9.55 6.17
C SER A 59 8.62 -9.59 6.89
N ALA A 60 8.15 -8.44 7.42
CA ALA A 60 6.83 -8.37 8.04
C ALA A 60 5.69 -8.61 7.03
N LEU A 61 5.84 -8.11 5.80
CA LEU A 61 4.90 -8.32 4.70
C LEU A 61 4.92 -9.76 4.21
N ASP A 62 6.09 -10.41 4.18
CA ASP A 62 6.19 -11.85 3.87
C ASP A 62 5.41 -12.69 4.89
N ASP A 63 5.50 -12.36 6.18
CA ASP A 63 4.70 -13.00 7.22
C ASP A 63 3.20 -12.78 7.02
N ALA A 64 2.77 -11.55 6.76
CA ALA A 64 1.37 -11.23 6.49
C ALA A 64 0.84 -12.00 5.26
N LYS A 65 1.65 -12.11 4.20
CA LYS A 65 1.33 -12.88 2.99
C LYS A 65 1.25 -14.37 3.27
N ALA A 66 2.14 -14.93 4.09
CA ALA A 66 2.04 -16.31 4.53
C ALA A 66 0.73 -16.56 5.31
N MET A 67 0.33 -15.63 6.18
CA MET A 67 -0.96 -15.72 6.88
C MET A 67 -2.15 -15.71 5.91
N GLN A 68 -2.13 -14.87 4.88
CA GLN A 68 -3.16 -14.86 3.82
C GLN A 68 -3.20 -16.16 3.01
N GLN A 69 -2.05 -16.81 2.79
CA GLN A 69 -2.01 -18.12 2.11
C GLN A 69 -2.56 -19.25 2.98
N LEU A 70 -2.31 -19.19 4.29
CA LEU A 70 -2.79 -20.16 5.26
C LEU A 70 -4.29 -20.01 5.53
N SER A 71 -4.80 -18.77 5.60
CA SER A 71 -6.20 -18.46 5.84
C SER A 71 -6.70 -17.32 4.94
N PRO A 72 -6.97 -17.60 3.64
CA PRO A 72 -7.31 -16.56 2.65
C PRO A 72 -8.68 -15.90 2.89
N PHE A 73 -9.56 -16.55 3.65
CA PHE A 73 -10.89 -16.03 3.97
C PHE A 73 -10.95 -15.35 5.34
N SER A 74 -9.82 -15.30 6.06
CA SER A 74 -9.73 -14.58 7.34
C SER A 74 -9.19 -13.17 7.15
N ALA A 75 -9.70 -12.22 7.93
CA ALA A 75 -9.25 -10.84 7.93
C ALA A 75 -7.84 -10.65 8.52
N LEU A 76 -7.34 -11.59 9.34
CA LEU A 76 -6.14 -11.39 10.16
C LEU A 76 -4.89 -11.04 9.33
N GLY A 77 -4.59 -11.82 8.29
CA GLY A 77 -3.41 -11.59 7.43
C GLY A 77 -3.49 -10.27 6.64
N TYR A 78 -4.69 -9.90 6.20
CA TYR A 78 -4.92 -8.62 5.51
C TYR A 78 -4.80 -7.42 6.46
N LEU A 79 -5.24 -7.57 7.71
CA LEU A 79 -5.04 -6.54 8.74
C LEU A 79 -3.59 -6.35 9.12
N ARG A 80 -2.79 -7.43 9.15
CA ARG A 80 -1.34 -7.29 9.33
C ARG A 80 -0.72 -6.48 8.21
N GLU A 81 -1.01 -6.85 6.96
CA GLU A 81 -0.54 -6.10 5.78
C GLU A 81 -0.95 -4.62 5.84
N ALA A 82 -2.23 -4.34 6.12
CA ALA A 82 -2.75 -2.98 6.28
C ALA A 82 -1.99 -2.22 7.38
N SER A 83 -1.80 -2.83 8.55
CA SER A 83 -1.09 -2.21 9.67
C SER A 83 0.39 -1.93 9.34
N ILE A 84 1.05 -2.82 8.61
CA ILE A 84 2.43 -2.60 8.14
C ILE A 84 2.49 -1.38 7.21
N TYR A 85 1.59 -1.27 6.24
CA TYR A 85 1.53 -0.11 5.35
C TYR A 85 1.15 1.19 6.06
N ILE A 86 0.28 1.14 7.07
CA ILE A 86 -0.01 2.29 7.94
C ILE A 86 1.28 2.79 8.62
N ASN A 87 2.12 1.89 9.15
CA ASN A 87 3.38 2.27 9.78
C ASN A 87 4.40 2.86 8.78
N GLN A 88 4.28 2.53 7.49
CA GLN A 88 5.08 3.14 6.42
C GLN A 88 4.46 4.45 5.87
N GLY A 89 3.27 4.85 6.32
CA GLY A 89 2.53 5.98 5.75
C GLY A 89 1.98 5.73 4.34
N LYS A 90 1.98 4.48 3.86
CA LYS A 90 1.55 4.10 2.49
C LYS A 90 0.03 3.91 2.41
N GLN A 91 -0.73 4.98 2.59
CA GLN A 91 -2.20 4.92 2.71
C GLN A 91 -2.90 4.25 1.52
N ARG A 92 -2.47 4.51 0.28
CA ARG A 92 -3.04 3.85 -0.91
C ARG A 92 -2.89 2.33 -0.90
N HIS A 93 -1.77 1.81 -0.41
CA HIS A 93 -1.57 0.37 -0.29
C HIS A 93 -2.52 -0.25 0.74
N VAL A 94 -2.81 0.47 1.83
CA VAL A 94 -3.82 0.07 2.81
C VAL A 94 -5.20 -0.03 2.16
N ILE A 95 -5.61 1.02 1.44
CA ILE A 95 -6.90 1.09 0.74
C ILE A 95 -7.06 -0.07 -0.24
N ASP A 96 -6.04 -0.31 -1.09
CA ASP A 96 -6.05 -1.38 -2.09
C ASP A 96 -6.15 -2.76 -1.44
N SER A 97 -5.36 -3.00 -0.38
CA SER A 97 -5.34 -4.28 0.33
C SER A 97 -6.67 -4.54 1.05
N CYS A 98 -7.21 -3.54 1.76
CA CYS A 98 -8.51 -3.65 2.41
C CYS A 98 -9.64 -3.84 1.39
N ASN A 99 -9.61 -3.17 0.25
CA ASN A 99 -10.62 -3.36 -0.81
C ASN A 99 -10.58 -4.78 -1.38
N LYS A 100 -9.39 -5.37 -1.56
CA LYS A 100 -9.24 -6.77 -1.96
C LYS A 100 -9.80 -7.70 -0.89
N ALA A 101 -9.40 -7.50 0.37
CA ALA A 101 -9.82 -8.33 1.50
C ALA A 101 -11.34 -8.31 1.71
N LEU A 102 -11.97 -7.14 1.68
CA LEU A 102 -13.42 -6.97 1.87
C LEU A 102 -14.28 -7.65 0.78
N ARG A 103 -13.68 -8.09 -0.34
CA ARG A 103 -14.39 -8.87 -1.38
C ARG A 103 -14.39 -10.37 -1.11
N ILE A 104 -13.49 -10.87 -0.26
CA ILE A 104 -13.22 -12.31 -0.11
C ILE A 104 -13.33 -12.80 1.33
N VAL A 105 -13.08 -11.96 2.33
CA VAL A 105 -13.12 -12.34 3.75
C VAL A 105 -14.57 -12.59 4.19
N ASP A 106 -14.77 -13.59 5.05
CA ASP A 106 -16.08 -13.83 5.67
C ASP A 106 -16.52 -12.62 6.51
N THR A 107 -17.70 -12.10 6.22
CA THR A 107 -18.34 -11.01 6.99
C THR A 107 -18.53 -11.32 8.48
N LYS A 108 -18.50 -12.61 8.88
CA LYS A 108 -18.57 -13.07 10.28
C LYS A 108 -17.21 -13.15 10.96
N ASP A 109 -16.10 -12.97 10.25
CA ASP A 109 -14.77 -12.94 10.84
C ASP A 109 -14.69 -11.83 11.90
N VAL A 110 -14.16 -12.17 13.08
CA VAL A 110 -14.03 -11.26 14.23
C VAL A 110 -13.28 -9.96 13.90
N HIS A 111 -12.44 -9.99 12.87
CA HIS A 111 -11.62 -8.88 12.42
C HIS A 111 -12.18 -8.15 11.20
N TYR A 112 -13.34 -8.55 10.67
CA TYR A 112 -13.94 -7.92 9.49
C TYR A 112 -14.21 -6.42 9.69
N ALA A 113 -14.77 -6.05 10.86
CA ALA A 113 -15.01 -4.64 11.20
C ALA A 113 -13.70 -3.83 11.27
N ALA A 114 -12.62 -4.44 11.75
CA ALA A 114 -11.32 -3.76 11.80
C ALA A 114 -10.75 -3.51 10.40
N LEU A 115 -11.01 -4.36 9.40
CA LEU A 115 -10.62 -4.08 8.00
C LEU A 115 -11.35 -2.85 7.45
N GLN A 116 -12.65 -2.72 7.74
CA GLN A 116 -13.43 -1.56 7.34
C GLN A 116 -12.89 -0.28 7.98
N GLN A 117 -12.58 -0.33 9.28
CA GLN A 117 -12.00 0.80 10.00
C GLN A 117 -10.60 1.17 9.47
N ALA A 118 -9.75 0.19 9.18
CA ALA A 118 -8.44 0.43 8.60
C ALA A 118 -8.55 1.12 7.23
N LYS A 119 -9.48 0.70 6.39
CA LYS A 119 -9.78 1.35 5.10
C LYS A 119 -10.22 2.79 5.30
N VAL A 120 -11.24 3.04 6.13
CA VAL A 120 -11.78 4.39 6.37
C VAL A 120 -10.69 5.32 6.92
N GLY A 121 -9.89 4.82 7.88
CA GLY A 121 -8.76 5.56 8.42
C GLY A 121 -7.71 5.90 7.36
N ALA A 122 -7.41 4.96 6.46
CA ALA A 122 -6.48 5.18 5.36
C ALA A 122 -7.02 6.17 4.32
N GLU A 123 -8.31 6.12 3.97
CA GLU A 123 -8.97 7.10 3.09
C GLU A 123 -8.93 8.51 3.69
N GLN A 124 -9.20 8.63 4.99
CA GLN A 124 -9.06 9.89 5.71
C GLN A 124 -7.63 10.41 5.68
N CYS A 125 -6.64 9.53 5.90
CA CYS A 125 -5.23 9.91 5.87
C CYS A 125 -4.72 10.23 4.46
N ASP A 126 -5.18 9.53 3.43
CA ASP A 126 -4.86 9.81 2.03
C ASP A 126 -5.46 11.14 1.56
N ASN A 127 -6.60 11.54 2.13
CA ASN A 127 -7.20 12.85 1.87
C ASN A 127 -6.58 13.99 2.68
N LYS A 128 -5.76 13.71 3.70
CA LYS A 128 -5.04 14.76 4.42
C LYS A 128 -4.04 15.42 3.46
N ARG A 129 -4.11 16.74 3.41
CA ARG A 129 -3.11 17.59 2.75
C ARG A 129 -2.41 18.36 3.85
N ILE A 130 -1.09 18.22 3.95
CA ILE A 130 -0.28 18.97 4.91
C ILE A 130 0.60 19.90 4.10
N ASP A 131 0.37 21.19 4.26
CA ASP A 131 1.22 22.23 3.69
C ASP A 131 2.31 22.61 4.69
N PHE A 132 3.37 21.79 4.76
CA PHE A 132 4.55 22.14 5.55
C PHE A 132 5.48 23.11 4.82
N ILE A 133 5.40 23.16 3.48
CA ILE A 133 6.26 23.99 2.63
C ILE A 133 6.02 25.47 2.93
N SER A 134 4.76 25.90 3.01
CA SER A 134 4.41 27.28 3.36
C SER A 134 4.83 27.67 4.78
N GLY A 135 5.08 26.68 5.65
CA GLY A 135 5.58 26.90 7.00
C GLY A 135 7.12 27.00 7.11
N LEU A 136 7.85 26.67 6.04
CA LEU A 136 9.31 26.73 6.05
C LEU A 136 9.82 28.10 5.58
N PRO A 137 10.93 28.60 6.13
CA PRO A 137 11.60 29.77 5.57
C PRO A 137 11.99 29.53 4.11
N ALA A 138 11.76 30.52 3.24
CA ALA A 138 12.02 30.40 1.81
C ALA A 138 13.45 29.91 1.50
N GLU A 139 14.44 30.37 2.26
CA GLU A 139 15.84 29.96 2.13
C GLU A 139 16.05 28.47 2.40
N VAL A 140 15.37 27.89 3.39
CA VAL A 140 15.45 26.44 3.67
C VAL A 140 14.87 25.65 2.50
N THR A 141 13.75 26.12 1.95
CA THR A 141 13.07 25.48 0.83
C THR A 141 13.93 25.51 -0.44
N THR A 142 14.47 26.67 -0.80
CA THR A 142 15.23 26.85 -2.05
C THR A 142 16.68 26.41 -1.97
N ALA A 143 17.38 26.65 -0.85
CA ALA A 143 18.80 26.35 -0.73
C ALA A 143 19.09 24.94 -0.20
N ARG A 144 18.13 24.28 0.47
CA ARG A 144 18.35 22.96 1.09
C ARG A 144 17.44 21.88 0.53
N LEU A 145 16.12 22.09 0.51
CA LEU A 145 15.18 21.04 0.10
C LEU A 145 15.19 20.80 -1.40
N LEU A 146 14.96 21.85 -2.21
CA LEU A 146 14.86 21.71 -3.66
C LEU A 146 16.08 21.04 -4.33
N PRO A 147 17.33 21.40 -3.97
CA PRO A 147 18.52 20.76 -4.55
C PRO A 147 18.67 19.27 -4.26
N MET A 148 17.95 18.71 -3.27
CA MET A 148 18.04 17.28 -2.96
C MET A 148 17.39 16.40 -4.04
N PHE A 149 16.51 16.96 -4.88
CA PHE A 149 15.77 16.19 -5.87
C PHE A 149 15.39 16.95 -7.16
N ILE A 150 15.72 18.24 -7.27
CA ILE A 150 15.58 19.03 -8.51
C ILE A 150 16.92 19.68 -8.85
N ASP A 151 17.47 19.33 -10.02
CA ASP A 151 18.63 20.02 -10.62
C ASP A 151 18.15 21.32 -11.29
N HIS A 152 19.00 22.35 -11.38
CA HIS A 152 18.74 23.56 -12.16
C HIS A 152 18.47 23.29 -13.65
N ASN A 153 18.99 22.18 -14.19
CA ASN A 153 18.71 21.73 -15.55
C ASN A 153 17.52 20.76 -15.64
N PHE A 154 16.60 20.79 -14.67
CA PHE A 154 15.46 19.88 -14.64
C PHE A 154 14.52 20.13 -15.84
N ILE A 155 14.34 19.09 -16.66
CA ILE A 155 13.46 19.09 -17.84
C ILE A 155 12.25 18.20 -17.56
N ILE A 156 11.05 18.73 -17.79
CA ILE A 156 9.81 17.99 -17.72
C ILE A 156 9.61 17.30 -19.07
N ALA A 157 9.97 16.01 -19.12
CA ALA A 157 9.84 15.15 -20.28
C ALA A 157 9.04 13.89 -19.91
N SER A 158 8.16 13.43 -20.79
CA SER A 158 7.39 12.16 -20.72
C SER A 158 6.22 12.01 -19.73
N LYS A 159 6.20 12.63 -18.55
CA LYS A 159 5.02 12.59 -17.64
C LYS A 159 4.76 13.94 -16.97
N PRO A 160 3.50 14.29 -16.67
CA PRO A 160 3.21 15.49 -15.89
C PRO A 160 4.00 15.48 -14.58
N CYS A 161 4.77 16.54 -14.34
CA CYS A 161 5.58 16.66 -13.14
C CYS A 161 4.64 16.80 -11.94
N GLN A 162 4.53 15.73 -11.14
CA GLN A 162 3.61 15.68 -10.00
C GLN A 162 3.99 16.68 -8.91
N TYR A 163 5.28 17.06 -8.81
CA TYR A 163 5.74 18.09 -7.87
C TYR A 163 5.02 19.43 -8.09
N LEU A 164 4.70 19.79 -9.34
CA LEU A 164 4.02 21.06 -9.66
C LEU A 164 2.51 21.04 -9.34
N GLN A 165 1.97 19.88 -9.01
CA GLN A 165 0.54 19.68 -8.72
C GLN A 165 0.26 19.54 -7.22
N VAL A 166 1.28 19.58 -6.37
CA VAL A 166 1.14 19.39 -4.92
C VAL A 166 0.47 20.60 -4.27
N LEU A 167 1.08 21.78 -4.39
CA LEU A 167 0.64 23.04 -3.79
C LEU A 167 1.12 24.21 -4.67
N THR A 168 0.36 25.32 -4.67
CA THR A 168 0.73 26.52 -5.43
C THR A 168 2.02 27.14 -4.92
N VAL A 169 2.17 27.31 -3.60
CA VAL A 169 3.39 27.86 -2.98
C VAL A 169 4.62 27.01 -3.32
N TRP A 170 4.49 25.68 -3.25
CA TRP A 170 5.55 24.76 -3.62
C TRP A 170 5.94 24.88 -5.09
N ARG A 171 4.95 24.96 -5.98
CA ARG A 171 5.18 25.18 -7.41
C ARG A 171 5.90 26.51 -7.65
N ASP A 172 5.50 27.57 -6.97
CA ASP A 172 6.11 28.89 -7.12
C ASP A 172 7.58 28.87 -6.64
N CYS A 173 7.89 28.16 -5.55
CA CYS A 173 9.27 27.93 -5.12
C CYS A 173 10.11 27.19 -6.18
N ILE A 174 9.55 26.16 -6.82
CA ILE A 174 10.23 25.43 -7.90
C ILE A 174 10.50 26.36 -9.09
N ILE A 175 9.48 27.12 -9.52
CA ILE A 175 9.59 28.04 -10.65
C ILE A 175 10.68 29.08 -10.37
N GLN A 176 10.73 29.63 -9.16
CA GLN A 176 11.74 30.59 -8.76
C GLN A 176 13.15 29.96 -8.74
N TYR A 177 13.28 28.75 -8.21
CA TYR A 177 14.56 28.04 -8.13
C TYR A 177 15.15 27.68 -9.51
N LEU A 178 14.29 27.33 -10.46
CA LEU A 178 14.67 27.00 -11.83
C LEU A 178 14.80 28.24 -12.74
N ASP A 179 14.38 29.41 -12.27
CA ASP A 179 14.21 30.62 -13.08
C ASP A 179 13.36 30.33 -14.34
N GLY A 180 12.21 29.70 -14.11
CA GLY A 180 11.25 29.26 -15.13
C GLY A 180 11.37 27.77 -15.51
N LEU A 181 10.27 27.21 -16.01
CA LEU A 181 10.13 25.78 -16.30
C LEU A 181 10.65 25.43 -17.70
N GLN A 182 11.25 24.24 -17.82
CA GLN A 182 11.71 23.70 -19.09
C GLN A 182 10.91 22.44 -19.43
N PHE A 183 10.29 22.41 -20.61
CA PHE A 183 9.50 21.28 -21.09
C PHE A 183 10.10 20.66 -22.35
N SER A 184 10.01 19.34 -22.45
CA SER A 184 10.31 18.59 -23.68
C SER A 184 9.11 17.70 -24.02
N ILE A 185 8.49 17.97 -25.16
CA ILE A 185 7.35 17.26 -25.71
C ILE A 185 7.86 16.35 -26.83
N ARG A 186 7.59 15.05 -26.70
CA ARG A 186 7.83 14.05 -27.74
C ARG A 186 6.50 13.56 -28.34
N GLU A 187 6.51 13.12 -29.60
CA GLU A 187 5.31 12.63 -30.30
C GLU A 187 4.51 11.54 -29.56
N ASP A 188 5.17 10.76 -28.73
CA ASP A 188 4.62 9.63 -27.97
C ASP A 188 3.83 10.03 -26.70
N ASN A 189 3.99 11.27 -26.21
CA ASN A 189 3.42 11.73 -24.94
C ASN A 189 2.54 12.99 -25.07
N ARG A 190 1.91 13.17 -26.24
CA ARG A 190 1.17 14.39 -26.62
C ARG A 190 -0.09 14.73 -25.80
N GLY A 191 -0.68 13.79 -25.05
CA GLY A 191 -1.93 14.07 -24.33
C GLY A 191 -1.73 14.86 -23.03
N GLU A 192 -1.03 14.26 -22.08
CA GLU A 192 -1.00 14.75 -20.69
C GLU A 192 -0.02 15.91 -20.48
N ILE A 193 1.16 15.89 -21.13
CA ILE A 193 2.16 16.96 -20.98
C ILE A 193 1.65 18.28 -21.56
N TRP A 194 0.96 18.24 -22.70
CA TRP A 194 0.40 19.44 -23.32
C TRP A 194 -0.56 20.17 -22.38
N SER A 195 -1.39 19.44 -21.63
CA SER A 195 -2.28 20.05 -20.65
C SER A 195 -1.51 20.79 -19.55
N GLN A 196 -0.40 20.22 -19.08
CA GLN A 196 0.44 20.86 -18.06
C GLN A 196 1.24 22.05 -18.62
N VAL A 197 1.73 21.98 -19.87
CA VAL A 197 2.39 23.09 -20.57
C VAL A 197 1.42 24.25 -20.78
N VAL A 198 0.20 23.97 -21.24
CA VAL A 198 -0.84 25.00 -21.41
C VAL A 198 -1.17 25.65 -20.06
N GLN A 199 -1.37 24.84 -19.02
CA GLN A 199 -1.66 25.32 -17.67
C GLN A 199 -0.55 26.21 -17.10
N LEU A 200 0.71 25.93 -17.43
CA LEU A 200 1.90 26.60 -16.86
C LEU A 200 2.66 27.44 -17.90
N SER A 201 1.99 27.81 -18.99
CA SER A 201 2.58 28.54 -20.12
C SER A 201 3.26 29.85 -19.68
N ASN A 202 2.63 30.60 -18.76
CA ASN A 202 3.18 31.84 -18.21
C ASN A 202 4.49 31.66 -17.41
N HIS A 203 4.82 30.43 -17.02
CA HIS A 203 6.02 30.10 -16.26
C HIS A 203 7.02 29.27 -17.08
N THR A 204 6.72 29.02 -18.35
CA THR A 204 7.58 28.22 -19.25
C THR A 204 8.68 29.11 -19.83
N LYS A 205 9.94 28.76 -19.55
CA LYS A 205 11.12 29.44 -20.09
C LYS A 205 11.53 28.85 -21.43
N THR A 206 11.53 27.53 -21.52
CA THR A 206 11.93 26.79 -22.73
C THR A 206 10.96 25.65 -22.99
N LEU A 207 10.59 25.51 -24.26
CA LEU A 207 9.76 24.44 -24.77
C LEU A 207 10.48 23.80 -25.96
N HIS A 208 10.83 22.52 -25.82
CA HIS A 208 11.38 21.72 -26.88
C HIS A 208 10.31 20.76 -27.42
N ILE A 209 10.16 20.67 -28.73
CA ILE A 209 9.19 19.80 -29.40
C ILE A 209 10.00 18.95 -30.39
N ASP A 210 10.05 17.65 -30.12
CA ASP A 210 10.63 16.62 -30.99
C ASP A 210 9.55 15.95 -31.85
#